data_AF-A0A7W7KDE9-F1
#
_entry.id   AF-A0A7W7KDE9-F1
#
_cell.length_a   1.000
_cell.length_b   1.000
_cell.length_c   1.000
_cell.angle_alpha   90.00
_cell.angle_beta   90.00
_cell.angle_gamma   90.00
#
_symmetry.space_group_name_H-M   'P 1'
#
loop_
_entity.id
_entity.type
_entity.pdbx_description
1 polymer ?
#
loop_
_entity_poly.entity_id
_entity_poly.type
_entity_poly.pdbx_seq_one_letter_code
_entity_poly.pdbx_strand_id
1 'polypeptide(L)'
;MQQWWDNPGDSRWAIFIRVSLAFVFVLEGFQKLILPGELGAGRFAKIGIPWPDLMGPFVGVVELACGALILVGLYARLAAVPLIAIMVVAIISTKVPILLGRDWLIFNVRDLDRYGFLSMAHETRTDFAMLMESIFIVLAGPGRWSWDTARLRGPTPPLTA
;
A
#
# COMPACT_ATOMS: atom_id res chain seq x y z
N MET A 1 2.94 -16.83 18.57
CA MET A 1 2.84 -15.68 17.63
C MET A 1 3.83 -15.77 16.48
N GLN A 2 5.10 -16.16 16.71
CA GLN A 2 6.11 -16.36 15.65
C GLN A 2 5.60 -17.22 14.47
N GLN A 3 4.95 -18.35 14.78
CA GLN A 3 4.41 -19.29 13.79
C GLN A 3 3.39 -18.68 12.81
N TRP A 4 2.73 -17.58 13.18
CA TRP A 4 1.76 -16.91 12.30
C TRP A 4 2.45 -16.00 11.28
N TRP A 5 3.50 -15.28 11.69
CA TRP A 5 4.28 -14.41 10.81
C TRP A 5 5.05 -15.21 9.76
N ASP A 6 5.57 -16.37 10.16
CA ASP A 6 6.30 -17.25 9.26
C ASP A 6 5.37 -18.10 8.38
N ASN A 7 4.06 -18.08 8.59
CA ASN A 7 3.13 -18.87 7.78
C ASN A 7 2.65 -18.08 6.55
N PRO A 8 2.99 -18.52 5.32
CA PRO A 8 2.61 -17.83 4.10
C PRO A 8 1.12 -18.00 3.74
N GLY A 9 0.40 -18.91 4.41
CA GLY A 9 -0.99 -19.25 4.12
C GLY A 9 -1.16 -20.17 2.91
N ASP A 10 -2.31 -20.83 2.81
CA ASP A 10 -2.62 -21.79 1.72
C ASP A 10 -3.59 -21.21 0.66
N SER A 11 -3.82 -19.90 0.66
CA SER A 11 -4.71 -19.28 -0.33
C SER A 11 -4.12 -19.42 -1.74
N ARG A 12 -4.84 -20.13 -2.62
CA ARG A 12 -4.45 -20.36 -4.02
C ARG A 12 -4.51 -19.09 -4.87
N TRP A 13 -5.47 -18.22 -4.57
CA TRP A 13 -5.83 -17.07 -5.41
C TRP A 13 -5.38 -15.72 -4.84
N ALA A 14 -4.66 -15.73 -3.71
CA ALA A 14 -4.06 -14.53 -3.13
C ALA A 14 -3.09 -13.81 -4.10
N ILE A 15 -2.63 -14.48 -5.16
CA ILE A 15 -1.81 -13.86 -6.20
C ILE A 15 -2.53 -12.71 -6.91
N PHE A 16 -3.85 -12.79 -7.14
CA PHE A 16 -4.59 -11.69 -7.78
C PHE A 16 -4.61 -10.44 -6.90
N ILE A 17 -4.78 -10.63 -5.59
CA ILE A 17 -4.73 -9.54 -4.61
C ILE A 17 -3.32 -8.94 -4.56
N ARG A 18 -2.29 -9.79 -4.58
CA ARG A 18 -0.89 -9.31 -4.60
C ARG A 18 -0.57 -8.53 -5.86
N VAL A 19 -1.03 -8.99 -7.03
CA VAL A 19 -0.82 -8.30 -8.30
C VAL A 19 -1.56 -6.97 -8.32
N SER A 20 -2.83 -6.93 -7.90
CA SER A 20 -3.62 -5.69 -7.77
C SER A 20 -2.91 -4.69 -6.86
N LEU A 21 -2.59 -5.12 -5.63
CA LEU A 21 -1.97 -4.28 -4.61
C LEU A 21 -0.60 -3.78 -5.05
N ALA A 22 0.26 -4.68 -5.54
CA ALA A 22 1.59 -4.32 -5.98
C ALA A 22 1.59 -3.41 -7.21
N PHE A 23 0.67 -3.64 -8.17
CA PHE A 23 0.55 -2.80 -9.34
C PHE A 23 0.32 -1.33 -8.96
N VAL A 24 -0.61 -1.07 -8.04
CA VAL A 24 -0.88 0.30 -7.61
C VAL A 24 0.30 0.89 -6.86
N PHE A 25 0.85 0.19 -5.86
CA PHE A 25 1.93 0.72 -5.02
C PHE A 25 3.27 0.89 -5.75
N VAL A 26 3.61 -0.02 -6.65
CA VAL A 26 4.84 0.09 -7.46
C VAL A 26 4.73 1.30 -8.39
N LEU A 27 3.58 1.49 -9.05
CA LEU A 27 3.40 2.61 -9.96
C LEU A 27 3.32 3.95 -9.21
N GLU A 28 2.54 4.03 -8.14
CA GLU A 28 2.44 5.23 -7.31
C GLU A 28 3.79 5.60 -6.70
N GLY A 29 4.53 4.63 -6.16
CA GLY A 29 5.86 4.86 -5.62
C GLY A 29 6.85 5.34 -6.68
N PHE A 30 6.86 4.69 -7.85
CA PHE A 30 7.71 5.09 -8.97
C PHE A 30 7.39 6.48 -9.50
N GLN A 31 6.11 6.83 -9.64
CA GLN A 31 5.66 8.14 -10.07
C GLN A 31 6.07 9.24 -9.08
N LYS A 32 6.00 8.98 -7.76
CA LYS A 32 6.48 9.94 -6.75
C LYS A 32 7.97 10.25 -6.87
N LEU A 33 8.77 9.30 -7.36
CA LEU A 33 10.22 9.46 -7.54
C LEU A 33 10.59 10.16 -8.85
N ILE A 34 9.86 9.92 -9.94
CA ILE A 34 10.14 10.53 -11.25
C ILE A 34 9.49 11.91 -11.39
N LEU A 35 8.33 12.11 -10.78
CA LEU A 35 7.56 13.35 -10.84
C LEU A 35 7.46 14.00 -9.45
N PRO A 36 8.60 14.39 -8.83
CA PRO A 36 8.60 14.92 -7.46
C PRO A 36 7.81 16.23 -7.35
N GLY A 37 7.75 17.04 -8.42
CA GLY A 37 7.01 18.30 -8.43
C GLY A 37 5.48 18.15 -8.49
N GLU A 38 4.97 17.06 -9.06
CA GLU A 38 3.52 16.90 -9.25
C GLU A 38 2.90 15.87 -8.31
N LEU A 39 3.59 14.76 -8.05
CA LEU A 39 3.04 13.61 -7.34
C LEU A 39 3.79 13.30 -6.04
N GLY A 40 5.07 13.70 -5.94
CA GLY A 40 5.89 13.55 -4.74
C GLY A 40 5.85 14.78 -3.82
N ALA A 41 6.99 15.43 -3.65
CA ALA A 41 7.19 16.59 -2.78
C ALA A 41 6.20 17.74 -3.06
N GLY A 42 5.96 18.10 -4.31
CA GLY A 42 5.04 19.20 -4.64
C GLY A 42 3.58 18.89 -4.28
N ARG A 43 3.16 17.62 -4.39
CA ARG A 43 1.84 17.18 -3.92
C ARG A 43 1.75 17.22 -2.40
N PHE A 44 2.80 16.76 -1.72
CA PHE A 44 2.84 16.72 -0.26
C PHE A 44 2.86 18.13 0.35
N ALA A 45 3.53 19.07 -0.31
CA ALA A 45 3.50 20.49 0.05
C ALA A 45 2.08 21.06 -0.08
N LYS A 46 1.36 20.76 -1.17
CA LYS A 46 -0.05 21.17 -1.33
C LYS A 46 -0.95 20.59 -0.25
N ILE A 47 -0.75 19.30 0.09
CA ILE A 47 -1.52 18.64 1.16
C ILE A 47 -1.19 19.22 2.54
N GLY A 48 -0.01 19.82 2.76
CA GLY A 48 0.40 20.35 4.07
C GLY A 48 1.20 19.34 4.92
N ILE A 49 1.78 18.32 4.29
CA ILE A 49 2.64 17.34 4.98
C ILE A 49 3.98 18.01 5.36
N PRO A 50 4.46 17.86 6.61
CA PRO A 50 5.73 18.44 7.03
C PRO A 50 6.91 17.82 6.27
N TRP A 51 7.93 18.63 5.96
CA TRP A 51 9.11 18.25 5.18
C TRP A 51 8.77 17.47 3.89
N PRO A 52 8.02 18.08 2.96
CA PRO A 52 7.54 17.41 1.75
C PRO A 52 8.69 16.87 0.87
N ASP A 53 9.82 17.58 0.82
CA ASP A 53 11.01 17.16 0.06
C ASP A 53 11.69 15.89 0.61
N LEU A 54 11.49 15.58 1.90
CA LEU A 54 11.98 14.36 2.52
C LEU A 54 10.90 13.26 2.50
N MET A 55 9.67 13.62 2.88
CA MET A 55 8.55 12.68 3.00
C MET A 55 8.10 12.14 1.64
N GLY A 56 8.09 12.95 0.59
CA GLY A 56 7.68 12.53 -0.76
C GLY A 56 8.54 11.36 -1.28
N PRO A 57 9.87 11.52 -1.38
CA PRO A 57 10.77 10.44 -1.78
C PRO A 57 10.77 9.26 -0.80
N PHE A 58 10.69 9.52 0.51
CA PHE A 58 10.65 8.46 1.52
C PHE A 58 9.43 7.55 1.33
N VAL A 59 8.23 8.13 1.23
CA VAL A 59 7.00 7.36 0.98
C VAL A 59 7.09 6.66 -0.37
N GLY A 60 7.59 7.34 -1.42
CA GLY A 60 7.75 6.73 -2.75
C GLY A 60 8.66 5.49 -2.75
N VAL A 61 9.79 5.53 -2.05
CA VAL A 61 10.70 4.37 -1.90
C VAL A 61 10.03 3.25 -1.11
N VAL A 62 9.34 3.57 -0.01
CA VAL A 62 8.66 2.56 0.82
C VAL A 62 7.54 1.88 0.02
N GLU A 63 6.71 2.64 -0.70
CA GLU A 63 5.65 2.10 -1.56
C GLU A 63 6.23 1.20 -2.65
N LEU A 64 7.29 1.65 -3.33
CA LEU A 64 7.92 0.88 -4.40
C LEU A 64 8.55 -0.42 -3.88
N ALA A 65 9.32 -0.34 -2.79
CA ALA A 65 10.00 -1.49 -2.20
C ALA A 65 9.02 -2.50 -1.62
N CYS A 66 8.04 -2.05 -0.83
CA CYS A 66 7.03 -2.92 -0.24
C CYS A 66 6.08 -3.50 -1.29
N GLY A 67 5.68 -2.71 -2.29
CA GLY A 67 4.90 -3.19 -3.43
C GLY A 67 5.62 -4.30 -4.20
N ALA A 68 6.91 -4.12 -4.48
CA ALA A 68 7.72 -5.15 -5.14
C ALA A 68 7.87 -6.43 -4.28
N LEU A 69 8.07 -6.29 -2.96
CA LEU A 69 8.13 -7.42 -2.04
C LEU A 69 6.81 -8.20 -1.99
N ILE A 70 5.66 -7.50 -1.97
CA ILE A 70 4.34 -8.12 -2.06
C ILE A 70 4.14 -8.82 -3.40
N LEU A 71 4.59 -8.22 -4.51
CA LEU A 71 4.48 -8.85 -5.84
C LEU A 71 5.23 -10.17 -5.89
N VAL A 72 6.44 -10.24 -5.35
CA VAL A 72 7.23 -11.47 -5.27
C VAL A 72 6.69 -12.42 -4.19
N GLY A 73 6.05 -11.87 -3.16
CA GLY A 73 5.52 -12.63 -2.03
C GLY A 73 6.64 -13.06 -1.11
N LEU A 74 7.60 -12.15 -0.90
CA LEU A 74 8.72 -12.30 0.00
C LEU A 74 8.52 -11.36 1.19
N TYR A 75 8.49 -11.90 2.40
CA TYR A 75 8.17 -11.16 3.63
C TYR A 75 6.88 -10.34 3.50
N ALA A 76 5.87 -10.88 2.82
CA ALA A 76 4.72 -10.10 2.37
C ALA A 76 3.88 -9.55 3.54
N ARG A 77 3.75 -10.30 4.65
CA ARG A 77 3.07 -9.82 5.86
C ARG A 77 3.79 -8.60 6.44
N LEU A 78 5.12 -8.62 6.46
CA LEU A 78 5.92 -7.51 6.97
C LEU A 78 5.83 -6.30 6.03
N ALA A 79 5.89 -6.52 4.72
CA ALA A 79 5.77 -5.47 3.70
C ALA A 79 4.38 -4.81 3.68
N ALA A 80 3.32 -5.53 4.06
CA ALA A 80 1.97 -4.96 4.10
C ALA A 80 1.75 -3.99 5.27
N VAL A 81 2.49 -4.13 6.39
CA VAL A 81 2.37 -3.21 7.55
C VAL A 81 2.68 -1.74 7.20
N PRO A 82 3.83 -1.40 6.59
CA PRO A 82 4.11 -0.01 6.20
C PRO A 82 3.12 0.51 5.16
N LEU A 83 2.63 -0.33 4.24
CA LEU A 83 1.61 0.07 3.26
C LEU A 83 0.28 0.43 3.95
N ILE A 84 -0.14 -0.34 4.95
CA ILE A 84 -1.32 0.00 5.77
C ILE A 84 -1.13 1.36 6.44
N ALA A 85 0.04 1.60 7.05
CA ALA A 85 0.32 2.88 7.70
C ALA A 85 0.24 4.05 6.70
N ILE A 86 0.83 3.91 5.51
CA ILE A 86 0.77 4.92 4.44
C ILE A 86 -0.67 5.16 3.99
N MET A 87 -1.47 4.11 3.78
CA MET A 87 -2.88 4.24 3.38
C MET A 87 -3.71 4.94 4.45
N VAL A 88 -3.52 4.61 5.73
CA VAL A 88 -4.23 5.26 6.84
C VAL A 88 -3.89 6.76 6.88
N VAL A 89 -2.61 7.10 6.79
CA VAL A 89 -2.16 8.51 6.75
C VAL A 89 -2.72 9.22 5.52
N ALA A 90 -2.71 8.59 4.35
CA ALA A 90 -3.26 9.14 3.12
C ALA A 90 -4.77 9.40 3.21
N ILE A 91 -5.54 8.47 3.77
CA ILE A 91 -6.98 8.62 3.98
C ILE A 91 -7.27 9.78 4.94
N ILE A 92 -6.56 9.84 6.08
CA ILE A 92 -6.76 10.89 7.08
C ILE A 92 -6.36 12.26 6.51
N SER A 93 -5.22 12.36 5.84
CA SER A 93 -4.68 13.62 5.35
C SER A 93 -5.43 14.18 4.14
N THR A 94 -5.98 13.32 3.26
CA THR A 94 -6.59 13.78 2.01
C THR A 94 -8.11 13.67 1.98
N LYS A 95 -8.71 12.65 2.61
CA LYS A 95 -10.14 12.36 2.47
C LYS A 95 -10.98 13.02 3.55
N VAL A 96 -10.45 13.19 4.76
CA VAL A 96 -11.13 13.93 5.84
C VAL A 96 -11.34 15.40 5.46
N PRO A 97 -10.35 16.15 4.91
CA PRO A 97 -10.60 17.50 4.39
C PRO A 97 -11.67 17.53 3.29
N ILE A 98 -11.69 16.56 2.37
CA ILE A 98 -12.69 16.48 1.28
C ILE A 98 -14.10 16.22 1.84
N LEU A 99 -14.21 15.39 2.88
CA LEU A 99 -15.49 15.14 3.56
C LEU A 99 -16.04 16.42 4.21
N LEU A 100 -15.15 17.20 4.84
CA LEU A 100 -15.52 18.42 5.55
C LEU A 100 -15.65 19.65 4.64
N GLY A 101 -15.07 19.60 3.44
CA GLY A 101 -15.03 20.73 2.50
C GLY A 101 -14.20 21.92 3.01
N ARG A 102 -13.29 21.68 3.95
CA ARG A 102 -12.43 22.70 4.58
C ARG A 102 -11.12 22.08 5.01
N ASP A 103 -10.13 22.93 5.22
CA ASP A 103 -8.85 22.53 5.78
C ASP A 103 -9.05 21.88 7.15
N TRP A 104 -8.29 20.81 7.38
CA TRP A 104 -8.37 20.01 8.59
C TRP A 104 -7.00 19.84 9.20
N LEU A 105 -6.85 20.38 10.42
CA LEU A 105 -5.63 20.23 11.22
C LEU A 105 -4.45 20.91 10.52
N ILE A 106 -3.47 20.16 10.01
CA ILE A 106 -2.35 20.66 9.20
C ILE A 106 -2.56 20.44 7.70
N PHE A 107 -3.68 19.82 7.32
CA PHE A 107 -3.91 19.36 5.96
C PHE A 107 -4.85 20.30 5.20
N ASN A 108 -4.42 20.70 4.01
CA ASN A 108 -5.21 21.54 3.13
C ASN A 108 -6.14 20.69 2.27
N VAL A 109 -7.35 21.19 2.05
CA VAL A 109 -8.30 20.53 1.17
C VAL A 109 -7.83 20.64 -0.29
N ARG A 110 -7.99 19.56 -1.06
CA ARG A 110 -7.74 19.59 -2.50
C ARG A 110 -8.93 20.24 -3.20
N ASP A 111 -8.66 21.10 -4.18
CA ASP A 111 -9.69 21.66 -5.05
C ASP A 111 -10.47 20.55 -5.78
N LEU A 112 -11.75 20.43 -5.45
CA LEU A 112 -12.72 19.56 -6.12
C LEU A 112 -13.96 20.37 -6.54
N ASP A 113 -14.58 19.97 -7.65
CA ASP A 113 -15.82 20.57 -8.15
C ASP A 113 -16.98 20.48 -7.14
N ARG A 114 -16.96 19.44 -6.29
CA ARG A 114 -17.97 19.23 -5.26
C ARG A 114 -17.39 18.53 -4.04
N TYR A 115 -17.70 19.04 -2.86
CA TYR A 115 -17.34 18.44 -1.57
C TYR A 115 -18.49 17.67 -0.94
N GLY A 116 -18.17 16.86 0.06
CA GLY A 116 -19.12 16.08 0.85
C GLY A 116 -18.93 14.58 0.73
N PHE A 117 -19.83 13.83 1.35
CA PHE A 117 -19.70 12.39 1.52
C PHE A 117 -19.57 11.62 0.20
N LEU A 118 -20.38 11.96 -0.81
CA LEU A 118 -20.37 11.24 -2.09
C LEU A 118 -19.05 11.45 -2.86
N SER A 119 -18.52 12.68 -2.86
CA SER A 119 -17.23 12.99 -3.48
C SER A 119 -16.08 12.31 -2.73
N MET A 120 -16.09 12.38 -1.40
CA MET A 120 -15.11 11.69 -0.58
C MET A 120 -15.16 10.17 -0.83
N ALA A 121 -16.35 9.58 -0.81
CA ALA A 121 -16.54 8.16 -1.06
C ALA A 121 -16.02 7.76 -2.44
N HIS A 122 -16.31 8.56 -3.48
CA HIS A 122 -15.84 8.31 -4.84
C HIS A 122 -14.32 8.34 -4.96
N GLU A 123 -13.68 9.33 -4.33
CA GLU A 123 -12.23 9.49 -4.30
C GLU A 123 -11.52 8.45 -3.43
N THR A 124 -12.18 7.93 -2.40
CA THR A 124 -11.57 6.99 -1.43
C THR A 124 -11.66 5.54 -1.88
N ARG A 125 -12.39 5.22 -2.96
CA ARG A 125 -12.64 3.82 -3.38
C ARG A 125 -11.36 3.02 -3.56
N THR A 126 -10.35 3.62 -4.20
CA THR A 126 -9.05 2.99 -4.42
C THR A 126 -8.26 2.84 -3.12
N ASP A 127 -8.21 3.88 -2.29
CA ASP A 127 -7.52 3.85 -0.99
C ASP A 127 -8.12 2.79 -0.05
N PHE A 128 -9.44 2.69 -0.01
CA PHE A 128 -10.15 1.69 0.77
C PHE A 128 -9.89 0.28 0.26
N ALA A 129 -9.91 0.06 -1.06
CA ALA A 129 -9.58 -1.23 -1.65
C ALA A 129 -8.15 -1.66 -1.30
N MET A 130 -7.16 -0.77 -1.49
CA MET A 130 -5.76 -1.04 -1.15
C MET A 130 -5.55 -1.32 0.34
N LEU A 131 -6.26 -0.60 1.21
CA LEU A 131 -6.21 -0.84 2.66
C LEU A 131 -6.75 -2.24 2.99
N MET A 132 -7.90 -2.63 2.42
CA MET A 132 -8.50 -3.94 2.64
C MET A 132 -7.63 -5.07 2.07
N GLU A 133 -7.05 -4.89 0.89
CA GLU A 133 -6.11 -5.83 0.27
C GLU A 133 -4.85 -6.01 1.13
N SER A 134 -4.31 -4.92 1.67
CA SER A 134 -3.15 -4.97 2.57
C SER A 134 -3.46 -5.70 3.88
N ILE A 135 -4.64 -5.44 4.47
CA ILE A 135 -5.12 -6.16 5.66
C ILE A 135 -5.31 -7.65 5.34
N PHE A 136 -5.86 -7.98 4.16
CA PHE A 136 -5.98 -9.36 3.72
C PHE A 136 -4.61 -10.07 3.68
N ILE A 137 -3.58 -9.42 3.13
CA ILE A 137 -2.22 -9.99 3.10
C ILE A 137 -1.66 -10.18 4.52
N VAL A 138 -1.87 -9.23 5.43
CA VAL A 138 -1.44 -9.36 6.83
C VAL A 138 -2.14 -10.54 7.50
N LEU A 139 -3.44 -10.75 7.27
CA LEU A 139 -4.23 -11.79 7.94
C LEU A 139 -4.03 -13.18 7.32
N ALA A 140 -4.26 -13.29 6.02
CA ALA A 140 -4.26 -14.55 5.27
C ALA A 140 -2.86 -14.99 4.82
N GLY A 141 -1.91 -14.07 4.69
CA GLY A 141 -0.59 -14.31 4.12
C GLY A 141 -0.55 -14.24 2.58
N PRO A 142 0.65 -14.31 1.98
CA PRO A 142 0.87 -14.17 0.53
C PRO A 142 0.38 -15.32 -0.35
N GLY A 143 -0.09 -16.43 0.25
CA GLY A 143 -0.66 -17.58 -0.44
C GLY A 143 0.37 -18.54 -1.04
N ARG A 144 -0.11 -19.60 -1.71
CA ARG A 144 0.70 -20.75 -2.14
C ARG A 144 1.76 -20.41 -3.19
N TRP A 145 1.51 -19.39 -4.01
CA TRP A 145 2.39 -18.95 -5.09
C TRP A 145 3.36 -17.86 -4.63
N SER A 146 3.76 -17.90 -3.36
CA SER A 146 4.68 -16.94 -2.76
C SER A 146 6.07 -17.54 -2.62
N TRP A 147 7.08 -16.69 -2.73
CA TRP A 147 8.45 -17.09 -2.43
C TRP A 147 8.61 -17.46 -0.96
N ASP A 148 7.81 -16.88 -0.05
CA ASP A 148 7.71 -17.32 1.34
C ASP A 148 7.32 -18.80 1.45
N THR A 149 6.37 -19.28 0.61
CA THR A 149 6.01 -20.72 0.56
C THR A 149 7.14 -21.57 0.00
N ALA A 150 7.79 -21.11 -1.08
CA ALA A 150 8.91 -21.83 -1.68
C ALA A 150 10.12 -21.94 -0.73
N ARG A 151 10.34 -20.95 0.14
CA ARG A 151 11.40 -20.99 1.15
C ARG A 151 11.13 -22.01 2.26
N LEU A 152 9.87 -22.20 2.63
CA LEU A 152 9.46 -23.11 3.71
C LEU A 152 9.26 -24.55 3.22
N ARG A 153 8.86 -24.73 1.97
CA ARG A 153 8.89 -26.02 1.28
C ARG A 153 10.29 -26.21 0.72
N GLY A 154 11.21 -26.76 1.52
CA GLY A 154 12.54 -27.13 1.04
C GLY A 154 12.48 -28.01 -0.23
N PRO A 155 13.62 -28.21 -0.93
CA PRO A 155 13.65 -29.01 -2.15
C PRO A 155 12.96 -30.35 -1.93
N THR A 156 12.04 -30.72 -2.82
CA THR A 156 11.34 -32.01 -2.76
C THR A 156 12.41 -33.11 -2.70
N PRO A 157 12.40 -34.01 -1.69
CA PRO A 157 13.34 -35.11 -1.67
C PRO A 157 13.19 -35.91 -2.98
N PRO A 158 14.30 -36.40 -3.56
CA PRO A 158 14.24 -37.16 -4.81
C PRO A 158 13.28 -38.33 -4.62
N LEU A 159 12.43 -38.57 -5.63
CA LEU A 159 11.54 -39.72 -5.67
C LEU A 159 12.42 -40.98 -5.62
N THR A 160 12.49 -41.61 -4.46
CA THR A 160 13.08 -42.95 -4.33
C THR A 160 12.18 -43.90 -5.10
N ALA A 161 12.67 -44.38 -6.24
CA ALA A 161 12.06 -45.41 -7.07
C ALA A 161 12.22 -46.80 -6.44
#